data_AF-A0ABD3D148-F1
#
_entry.id   AF-A0ABD3D148-F1
#
_cell.length_a   1.000
_cell.length_b   1.000
_cell.length_c   1.000
_cell.angle_alpha   90.00
_cell.angle_beta   90.00
_cell.angle_gamma   90.00
#
_symmetry.space_group_name_H-M   'P 1'
#
loop_
_entity.id
_entity.type
_entity.pdbx_description
1 polymer ?
#
loop_
_entity_poly.entity_id
_entity_poly.type
_entity_poly.pdbx_seq_one_letter_code
_entity_poly.pdbx_strand_id
1 'polypeptide(L)'
;MEKFQKVIFKLAETHPNTPLSPAVKNLLEDHLSRFGSQYKTPDHPPYSAMIERAIQELNEKRGSSEDAISRFLEKEYDNLPWAHSTMLKHHLRILCASSFIVMTRNKRYKLPSEIEIPILNSPSSEVDKSKPTRLRWDCESEQIKQHKRGLIKLKILFKGKIVRVIEKHQERDGKEERLIEENVGNTLKK
;
A
#
# COMPACT_ATOMS: atom_id res chain seq x y z
N MET A 1 9.99 -23.88 -5.98
CA MET A 1 8.86 -23.61 -6.90
C MET A 1 8.44 -24.85 -7.71
N GLU A 2 9.35 -25.77 -8.05
CA GLU A 2 9.06 -26.98 -8.84
C GLU A 2 7.93 -27.87 -8.28
N LYS A 3 7.84 -28.01 -6.95
CA LYS A 3 6.75 -28.77 -6.31
C LYS A 3 5.38 -28.19 -6.62
N PHE A 4 5.26 -26.86 -6.67
CA PHE A 4 4.01 -26.16 -6.99
C PHE A 4 3.64 -26.33 -8.46
N GLN A 5 4.61 -26.19 -9.38
CA GLN A 5 4.39 -26.43 -10.80
C GLN A 5 3.86 -27.85 -11.06
N LYS A 6 4.45 -28.88 -10.43
CA LYS A 6 3.97 -30.27 -10.51
C LYS A 6 2.53 -30.44 -10.02
N VAL A 7 2.14 -29.73 -8.96
CA VAL A 7 0.76 -29.76 -8.45
C VAL A 7 -0.21 -29.10 -9.43
N ILE A 8 0.15 -27.95 -10.01
CA ILE A 8 -0.67 -27.27 -11.02
C ILE A 8 -0.86 -28.14 -12.26
N PHE A 9 0.21 -28.76 -12.77
CA PHE A 9 0.12 -29.67 -13.91
C PHE A 9 -0.75 -30.89 -13.60
N LYS A 10 -0.54 -31.53 -12.44
CA LYS A 10 -1.37 -32.66 -12.00
C LYS A 10 -2.85 -32.27 -11.89
N LEU A 11 -3.14 -31.07 -11.40
CA LEU A 11 -4.51 -30.55 -11.31
C LEU A 11 -5.12 -30.35 -12.70
N ALA A 12 -4.39 -29.73 -13.62
CA ALA A 12 -4.86 -29.46 -14.97
C ALA A 12 -5.07 -30.75 -15.80
N GLU A 13 -4.36 -31.84 -15.47
CA GLU A 13 -4.51 -33.17 -16.06
C GLU A 13 -5.69 -33.98 -15.50
N THR A 14 -6.32 -33.56 -14.39
CA THR A 14 -7.43 -34.32 -13.77
C THR A 14 -8.77 -34.22 -14.49
N HIS A 15 -8.87 -33.40 -15.55
CA HIS A 15 -10.12 -33.26 -16.30
C HIS A 15 -10.27 -34.36 -17.36
N PRO A 16 -11.33 -35.21 -17.29
CA PRO A 16 -11.45 -36.42 -18.11
C PRO A 16 -11.62 -36.18 -19.62
N ASN A 17 -11.93 -34.95 -20.05
CA ASN A 17 -12.36 -34.67 -21.43
C ASN A 17 -11.37 -33.81 -22.24
N THR A 18 -10.26 -33.36 -21.65
CA THR A 18 -9.30 -32.51 -22.36
C THR A 18 -7.87 -32.81 -21.92
N PRO A 19 -7.20 -33.82 -22.51
CA PRO A 19 -5.76 -34.00 -22.34
C PRO A 19 -5.04 -32.70 -22.74
N LEU A 20 -4.18 -32.17 -21.88
CA LEU A 20 -3.44 -30.95 -22.18
C LEU A 20 -2.55 -31.18 -23.41
N SER A 21 -2.87 -30.51 -24.50
CA SER A 21 -2.02 -30.45 -25.69
C SER A 21 -0.61 -29.95 -25.31
N PRO A 22 0.46 -30.45 -25.94
CA PRO A 22 1.83 -30.00 -25.69
C PRO A 22 1.98 -28.47 -25.76
N ALA A 23 1.22 -27.80 -26.63
CA ALA A 23 1.22 -26.34 -26.74
C ALA A 23 0.69 -25.65 -25.48
N VAL A 24 -0.37 -26.18 -24.87
CA VAL A 24 -0.96 -25.63 -23.64
C VAL A 24 -0.06 -25.91 -22.44
N LYS A 25 0.64 -27.06 -22.43
CA LYS A 25 1.66 -27.37 -21.41
C LYS A 25 2.80 -26.36 -21.41
N ASN A 26 3.35 -26.06 -22.60
CA ASN A 26 4.41 -25.06 -22.76
C ASN A 26 3.93 -23.65 -22.36
N LEU A 27 2.69 -23.29 -22.70
CA LEU A 27 2.10 -22.00 -22.31
C LEU A 27 1.95 -21.88 -20.78
N LEU A 28 1.47 -22.95 -20.13
CA LEU A 28 1.39 -23.03 -18.66
C LEU A 28 2.77 -22.91 -18.02
N GLU A 29 3.78 -23.58 -18.59
CA GLU A 29 5.15 -23.54 -18.08
C GLU A 29 5.78 -22.15 -18.20
N ASP A 30 5.60 -21.47 -19.34
CA ASP A 30 6.04 -20.09 -19.51
C ASP A 30 5.36 -19.15 -18.50
N HIS A 31 4.05 -19.30 -18.34
CA HIS A 31 3.28 -18.45 -17.44
C HIS A 31 3.68 -18.66 -15.97
N LEU A 32 3.90 -19.91 -15.56
CA LEU A 32 4.38 -20.24 -14.21
C LEU A 32 5.82 -19.77 -13.98
N SER A 33 6.67 -19.81 -15.00
CA SER A 33 8.06 -19.34 -14.93
C SER A 33 8.13 -17.82 -14.84
N ARG A 34 7.36 -17.09 -15.66
CA ARG A 34 7.14 -15.64 -15.53
C ARG A 34 6.59 -15.28 -14.17
N PHE A 35 5.64 -16.07 -13.66
CA PHE A 35 5.06 -15.82 -12.36
C PHE A 35 6.07 -15.99 -11.21
N GLY A 36 6.94 -16.99 -11.29
CA GLY A 36 8.00 -17.17 -10.29
C GLY A 36 9.07 -16.09 -10.37
N SER A 37 9.38 -15.58 -11.56
CA SER A 37 10.43 -14.58 -11.77
C SER A 37 9.98 -13.15 -11.48
N GLN A 38 8.69 -12.82 -11.61
CA GLN A 38 8.17 -11.49 -11.30
C GLN A 38 8.10 -11.19 -9.79
N TYR A 39 8.10 -12.22 -8.94
CA TYR A 39 8.08 -12.09 -7.49
C TYR A 39 9.39 -12.64 -6.89
N LYS A 40 10.51 -12.06 -7.32
CA LYS A 40 11.77 -12.27 -6.61
C LYS A 40 11.67 -11.57 -5.26
N THR A 41 12.13 -12.26 -4.23
CA THR A 41 12.32 -11.66 -2.91
C THR A 41 13.30 -10.51 -3.07
N PRO A 42 12.98 -9.30 -2.57
CA PRO A 42 13.95 -8.21 -2.58
C PRO A 42 15.24 -8.62 -1.89
N ASP A 43 16.38 -8.19 -2.44
CA ASP A 43 17.70 -8.50 -1.89
C ASP A 43 18.04 -7.69 -0.62
N HIS A 44 17.12 -6.81 -0.20
CA HIS A 44 17.28 -5.95 0.95
C HIS A 44 16.47 -6.47 2.16
N PRO A 45 16.92 -6.20 3.41
CA PRO A 45 16.16 -6.52 4.61
C PRO A 45 14.85 -5.71 4.69
N PRO A 46 13.95 -6.02 5.65
CA PRO A 46 12.74 -5.22 5.84
C PRO A 46 13.07 -3.75 6.13
N TYR A 47 12.18 -2.85 5.73
CA TYR A 47 12.38 -1.40 5.90
C TYR A 47 12.62 -0.98 7.35
N SER A 48 12.05 -1.69 8.33
CA SER A 48 12.30 -1.42 9.75
C SER A 48 13.78 -1.54 10.09
N ALA A 49 14.41 -2.65 9.72
CA ALA A 49 15.82 -2.92 9.96
C ALA A 49 16.73 -1.97 9.17
N MET A 50 16.36 -1.67 7.92
CA MET A 50 17.04 -0.69 7.08
C MET A 50 17.05 0.71 7.72
N ILE A 51 15.90 1.18 8.21
CA ILE A 51 15.75 2.49 8.86
C ILE A 51 16.52 2.54 10.18
N GLU A 52 16.43 1.49 11.00
CA GLU A 52 17.16 1.40 12.26
C GLU A 52 18.68 1.50 12.03
N ARG A 53 19.20 0.69 11.11
CA ARG A 53 20.63 0.72 10.74
C ARG A 53 21.03 2.09 10.20
N ALA A 54 20.19 2.71 9.36
CA ALA A 54 20.46 4.05 8.84
C ALA A 54 20.58 5.10 9.94
N ILE A 55 19.69 5.09 10.93
CA ILE A 55 19.73 6.02 12.05
C ILE A 55 20.97 5.77 12.93
N GLN A 56 21.34 4.50 13.15
CA GLN A 56 22.53 4.12 13.91
C GLN A 56 23.82 4.59 13.22
N GLU A 57 23.96 4.37 11.92
CA GLU A 57 25.16 4.71 11.15
C GLU A 57 25.28 6.22 10.93
N LEU A 58 24.17 6.93 10.69
CA LEU A 58 24.19 8.39 10.53
C LEU A 58 24.49 9.09 11.86
N ASN A 59 24.11 8.51 12.99
CA ASN A 59 24.38 8.97 14.36
C ASN A 59 24.29 10.50 14.58
N GLU A 60 23.31 11.14 13.93
CA GLU A 60 23.17 12.59 13.98
C GLU A 60 22.63 13.02 15.36
N LYS A 61 23.32 13.96 16.03
CA LYS A 61 22.93 14.47 17.37
C LYS A 61 21.47 14.97 17.45
N ARG A 62 20.92 15.48 16.35
CA ARG A 62 19.54 15.99 16.27
C ARG A 62 18.56 15.00 15.61
N GLY A 63 19.01 13.78 15.34
CA GLY A 63 18.33 12.79 14.50
C GLY A 63 18.48 13.08 13.01
N SER A 64 18.26 12.04 12.22
CA SER A 64 18.42 12.03 10.76
C SER A 64 17.14 12.53 10.07
N SER A 65 17.28 13.25 8.95
CA SER A 65 16.14 13.62 8.11
C SER A 65 15.67 12.44 7.26
N GLU A 66 14.43 12.50 6.75
CA GLU A 66 13.91 11.52 5.78
C GLU A 66 14.83 11.39 4.56
N ASP A 67 15.32 12.51 4.03
CA ASP A 67 16.23 12.53 2.88
C ASP A 67 17.60 11.90 3.18
N ALA A 68 18.13 12.12 4.39
CA ALA A 68 19.40 11.52 4.80
C ALA A 68 19.28 10.00 4.91
N ILE A 69 18.16 9.53 5.47
CA ILE A 69 17.85 8.10 5.53
C ILE A 69 17.67 7.53 4.12
N SER A 70 16.91 8.20 3.23
CA SER A 70 16.72 7.76 1.84
C SER A 70 18.06 7.60 1.11
N ARG A 71 18.93 8.60 1.21
CA ARG A 71 20.27 8.57 0.58
C ARG A 71 21.15 7.48 1.15
N PHE A 72 21.06 7.21 2.45
CA PHE A 72 21.80 6.10 3.07
C PHE A 72 21.32 4.76 2.51
N LEU A 73 20.00 4.57 2.40
CA LEU A 73 19.42 3.32 1.89
C LEU A 73 19.76 3.09 0.42
N GLU A 74 19.66 4.12 -0.41
CA GLU A 74 20.05 4.07 -1.83
C GLU A 74 21.53 3.73 -2.03
N LYS A 75 22.39 4.05 -1.05
CA LYS A 75 23.83 3.75 -1.11
C LYS A 75 24.17 2.34 -0.60
N GLU A 76 23.47 1.88 0.44
CA GLU A 76 23.77 0.61 1.12
C GLU A 76 23.08 -0.60 0.49
N TYR A 77 21.90 -0.41 -0.11
CA TYR A 77 21.06 -1.51 -0.59
C TYR A 77 20.80 -1.39 -2.10
N ASP A 78 21.22 -2.41 -2.84
CA ASP A 78 20.88 -2.58 -4.24
C ASP A 78 19.41 -3.05 -4.41
N ASN A 79 18.84 -2.82 -5.59
CA ASN A 79 17.49 -3.29 -5.96
C ASN A 79 16.34 -2.77 -5.06
N LEU A 80 16.45 -1.54 -4.56
CA LEU A 80 15.33 -0.90 -3.87
C LEU A 80 14.11 -0.71 -4.81
N PRO A 81 12.87 -0.85 -4.30
CA PRO A 81 11.68 -0.64 -5.10
C PRO A 81 11.67 0.75 -5.73
N TRP A 82 11.16 0.86 -6.96
CA TRP A 82 11.06 2.14 -7.67
C TRP A 82 10.36 3.25 -6.86
N ALA A 83 9.39 2.88 -6.03
CA ALA A 83 8.66 3.79 -5.15
C ALA A 83 9.26 3.93 -3.74
N HIS A 84 10.58 3.71 -3.58
CA HIS A 84 11.31 3.70 -2.32
C HIS A 84 10.94 4.87 -1.39
N SER A 85 11.01 6.11 -1.90
CA SER A 85 10.72 7.31 -1.10
C SER A 85 9.32 7.26 -0.44
N THR A 86 8.31 6.83 -1.19
CA THR A 86 6.93 6.72 -0.65
C THR A 86 6.80 5.61 0.39
N MET A 87 7.51 4.48 0.18
CA MET A 87 7.54 3.38 1.12
C MET A 87 8.28 3.74 2.41
N LEU A 88 9.44 4.40 2.28
CA LEU A 88 10.21 4.89 3.42
C LEU A 88 9.34 5.79 4.29
N LYS A 89 8.68 6.79 3.69
CA LYS A 89 7.75 7.67 4.40
C LYS A 89 6.63 6.91 5.12
N HIS A 90 6.07 5.89 4.47
CA HIS A 90 5.04 5.06 5.07
C HIS A 90 5.57 4.29 6.29
N HIS A 91 6.75 3.66 6.16
CA HIS A 91 7.37 2.89 7.23
C HIS A 91 7.81 3.77 8.40
N LEU A 92 8.37 4.96 8.16
CA LEU A 92 8.71 5.91 9.22
C LEU A 92 7.49 6.28 10.06
N ARG A 93 6.34 6.52 9.41
CA ARG A 93 5.09 6.83 10.11
C ARG A 93 4.59 5.65 10.96
N ILE A 94 4.69 4.43 10.46
CA ILE A 94 4.33 3.22 11.21
C ILE A 94 5.24 3.05 12.42
N LEU A 95 6.56 3.16 12.24
CA LEU A 95 7.55 3.00 13.31
C LEU A 95 7.41 4.08 14.39
N CYS A 96 7.05 5.30 14.02
CA CYS A 96 6.71 6.34 14.99
C CYS A 96 5.43 6.01 15.77
N ALA A 97 4.42 5.44 15.11
CA ALA A 97 3.17 5.06 15.77
C ALA A 97 3.36 3.90 16.77
N SER A 98 4.23 2.94 16.45
CA SER A 98 4.58 1.83 17.34
C SER A 98 5.66 2.17 18.37
N SER A 99 6.11 3.43 18.42
CA SER A 99 7.14 3.91 19.36
C SER A 99 8.52 3.24 19.23
N PHE A 100 8.82 2.57 18.10
CA PHE A 100 10.17 2.05 17.84
C PHE A 100 11.17 3.16 17.51
N ILE A 101 10.70 4.26 16.91
CA ILE A 101 11.51 5.44 16.63
C ILE A 101 10.79 6.71 17.08
N VAL A 102 11.53 7.74 17.46
CA VAL A 102 10.98 9.02 17.90
C VAL A 102 11.20 10.08 16.82
N MET A 103 10.13 10.78 16.45
CA MET A 103 10.20 11.95 15.57
C MET A 103 10.30 13.22 16.42
N THR A 104 11.32 14.02 16.15
CA THR A 104 11.52 15.33 16.78
C THR A 104 10.62 16.39 16.13
N ARG A 105 10.48 17.56 16.78
CA ARG A 105 9.70 18.70 16.27
C ARG A 105 10.14 19.18 14.87
N ASN A 106 11.39 18.94 14.52
CA ASN A 106 11.98 19.34 13.23
C ASN A 106 11.85 18.25 12.15
N LYS A 107 10.96 17.25 12.33
CA LYS A 107 10.78 16.11 11.41
C LYS A 107 12.06 15.31 11.18
N ARG A 108 12.86 15.15 12.24
CA ARG A 108 14.04 14.29 12.26
C ARG A 108 13.77 13.07 13.12
N TYR A 109 14.29 11.93 12.70
CA TYR A 109 14.04 10.63 13.32
C TYR A 109 15.27 10.18 14.11
N LYS A 110 15.04 9.64 15.30
CA LYS A 110 16.08 9.08 16.16
C LYS A 110 15.57 7.81 16.85
N LEU A 111 16.50 6.95 17.26
CA LEU A 111 16.16 5.83 18.13
C LEU A 111 15.79 6.34 19.53
N PRO A 112 14.85 5.70 20.22
CA PRO A 112 14.60 5.95 21.63
C PRO A 112 15.86 5.52 22.40
N SER A 113 16.49 6.47 23.09
CA SER A 113 17.55 6.14 24.04
C SER A 113 16.90 5.40 25.21
N GLU A 114 17.49 4.30 25.70
CA GLU A 114 16.96 3.43 26.77
C GLU A 114 16.49 4.14 28.06
N ILE A 115 16.79 5.43 28.20
CA ILE A 115 16.45 6.28 29.34
C ILE A 115 15.01 6.84 29.24
N GLU A 116 14.35 6.79 28.08
CA GLU A 116 12.98 7.32 27.89
C GLU A 116 11.92 6.21 27.75
N ILE A 117 12.01 5.13 28.52
CA ILE A 117 10.83 4.30 28.78
C ILE A 117 9.97 5.07 29.81
N PRO A 118 8.73 5.50 29.50
CA PRO A 118 7.92 6.27 30.45
C PRO A 118 7.33 5.33 31.51
N ILE A 119 8.16 4.94 32.48
CA ILE A 119 7.68 4.43 33.76
C ILE A 119 7.47 5.65 34.66
N LEU A 120 6.22 5.83 35.05
CA LEU A 120 5.70 6.83 35.97
C LEU A 120 6.50 6.86 37.30
N ASN A 121 7.12 8.01 37.64
CA ASN A 121 7.23 8.64 38.97
C ASN A 121 8.62 9.23 39.39
N SER A 122 8.69 10.58 39.35
CA SER A 122 9.30 11.50 40.36
C SER A 122 10.86 11.61 40.49
N PRO A 123 11.42 12.68 41.13
CA PRO A 123 12.12 13.75 40.40
C PRO A 123 13.55 14.07 40.90
N SER A 124 14.45 14.51 40.01
CA SER A 124 15.52 15.47 40.37
C SER A 124 16.24 16.07 39.16
N SER A 125 16.15 17.41 39.04
CA SER A 125 17.18 18.38 38.58
C SER A 125 17.77 18.27 37.16
N GLU A 126 17.74 19.24 36.22
CA GLU A 126 17.42 20.67 36.24
C GLU A 126 16.89 21.14 34.86
N VAL A 127 15.81 21.93 34.90
CA VAL A 127 15.38 23.06 34.05
C VAL A 127 15.81 23.12 32.56
N ASP A 128 14.86 22.82 31.67
CA ASP A 128 14.43 23.81 30.65
C ASP A 128 12.90 23.81 30.53
N LYS A 129 12.30 24.99 30.70
CA LYS A 129 10.86 25.19 30.87
C LYS A 129 10.16 25.17 29.52
N SER A 130 9.73 24.00 29.07
CA SER A 130 8.63 23.92 28.09
C SER A 130 7.67 22.78 28.41
N LYS A 131 6.38 23.13 28.48
CA LYS A 131 5.26 22.28 28.94
C LYS A 131 5.30 20.90 28.26
N PRO A 132 5.21 19.78 29.02
CA PRO A 132 5.05 18.48 28.41
C PRO A 132 3.64 18.39 27.82
N THR A 133 3.42 17.44 26.90
CA THR A 133 2.10 17.04 26.37
C THR A 133 1.66 17.70 25.06
N ARG A 134 2.53 17.75 24.05
CA ARG A 134 2.08 17.89 22.63
C ARG A 134 2.71 16.93 21.62
N LEU A 135 3.72 16.12 21.99
CA LEU A 135 4.46 15.29 21.02
C LEU A 135 3.68 14.07 20.51
N ARG A 136 2.72 13.56 21.28
CA ARG A 136 1.85 12.44 20.86
C ARG A 136 0.89 12.83 19.72
N TRP A 137 0.52 14.12 19.63
CA TRP A 137 -0.52 14.59 18.70
C TRP A 137 -0.05 14.69 17.26
N ASP A 138 1.23 14.92 16.97
CA ASP A 138 1.67 15.25 15.59
C ASP A 138 1.73 14.03 14.67
N CYS A 139 2.07 12.84 15.17
CA CYS A 139 2.02 11.60 14.40
C CYS A 139 0.57 11.12 14.17
N GLU A 140 -0.25 11.19 15.22
CA GLU A 140 -1.66 10.75 15.24
C GLU A 140 -2.57 11.72 14.42
N SER A 141 -2.29 13.03 14.44
CA SER A 141 -3.06 14.05 13.71
C SER A 141 -2.92 13.94 12.19
N GLU A 142 -1.78 13.48 11.66
CA GLU A 142 -1.63 13.20 10.24
C GLU A 142 -2.35 11.90 9.81
N GLN A 143 -2.51 10.93 10.72
CA GLN A 143 -3.26 9.69 10.45
C GLN A 143 -4.76 9.97 10.25
N ILE A 144 -5.38 10.77 11.11
CA ILE A 144 -6.80 11.14 11.03
C ILE A 144 -7.10 11.94 9.75
N LYS A 145 -6.20 12.84 9.35
CA LYS A 145 -6.37 13.66 8.13
C LYS A 145 -6.27 12.81 6.86
N GLN A 146 -5.38 11.82 6.81
CA GLN A 146 -5.24 10.95 5.64
C GLN A 146 -6.34 9.87 5.56
N HIS A 147 -6.75 9.29 6.69
CA HIS A 147 -7.86 8.33 6.72
C HIS A 147 -9.18 8.97 6.25
N LYS A 148 -9.45 10.22 6.67
CA LYS A 148 -10.59 11.01 6.17
C LYS A 148 -10.46 11.30 4.66
N ARG A 149 -9.27 11.62 4.15
CA ARG A 149 -9.04 11.87 2.71
C ARG A 149 -9.23 10.61 1.85
N GLY A 150 -8.79 9.44 2.33
CA GLY A 150 -9.01 8.14 1.65
C GLY A 150 -10.48 7.74 1.59
N LEU A 151 -11.21 7.90 2.70
CA LEU A 151 -12.65 7.66 2.76
C LEU A 151 -13.45 8.64 1.89
N ILE A 152 -13.05 9.91 1.81
CA ILE A 152 -13.68 10.90 0.92
C ILE A 152 -13.43 10.53 -0.55
N LYS A 153 -12.20 10.11 -0.91
CA LYS A 153 -11.88 9.69 -2.28
C LYS A 153 -12.65 8.43 -2.70
N LEU A 154 -12.80 7.44 -1.81
CA LEU A 154 -13.65 6.27 -2.04
C LEU A 154 -15.13 6.66 -2.17
N LYS A 155 -15.65 7.54 -1.30
CA LYS A 155 -17.05 8.00 -1.36
C LYS A 155 -17.37 8.76 -2.65
N ILE A 156 -16.46 9.60 -3.14
CA ILE A 156 -16.63 10.32 -4.41
C ILE A 156 -16.57 9.34 -5.60
N LEU A 157 -15.65 8.37 -5.56
CA LEU A 157 -15.53 7.36 -6.61
C LEU A 157 -16.76 6.43 -6.68
N PHE A 158 -17.29 6.03 -5.52
CA PHE A 158 -18.51 5.20 -5.44
C PHE A 158 -19.75 5.99 -5.84
N LYS A 159 -19.91 7.25 -5.40
CA LYS A 159 -21.00 8.13 -5.88
C LYS A 159 -20.93 8.32 -7.41
N GLY A 160 -19.74 8.56 -7.96
CA GLY A 160 -19.55 8.72 -9.41
C GLY A 160 -19.82 7.44 -10.22
N LYS A 161 -19.51 6.25 -9.68
CA LYS A 161 -19.84 4.96 -10.31
C LYS A 161 -21.34 4.66 -10.28
N ILE A 162 -22.02 4.96 -9.16
CA ILE A 162 -23.47 4.78 -9.03
C ILE A 162 -24.24 5.71 -9.99
N VAL A 163 -23.84 6.98 -10.11
CA VAL A 163 -24.45 7.94 -11.06
C VAL A 163 -24.31 7.46 -12.51
N ARG A 164 -23.13 6.98 -12.92
CA ARG A 164 -22.92 6.43 -14.28
C ARG A 164 -23.72 5.17 -14.58
N VAL A 165 -24.05 4.37 -13.56
CA VAL A 165 -24.88 3.17 -13.75
C VAL A 165 -26.36 3.58 -13.93
N ILE A 166 -26.85 4.56 -13.17
CA ILE A 166 -28.22 5.07 -13.29
C ILE A 166 -28.46 5.75 -14.64
N GLU A 167 -27.51 6.57 -15.10
CA GLU A 167 -27.58 7.27 -16.39
C GLU A 167 -27.66 6.29 -17.59
N LYS A 168 -26.90 5.18 -17.52
CA LYS A 168 -26.93 4.12 -18.54
C LYS A 168 -28.19 3.25 -18.51
N HIS A 169 -28.93 3.22 -17.40
CA HIS A 169 -30.21 2.51 -17.35
C HIS A 169 -31.32 3.36 -17.98
N GLN A 170 -31.34 4.66 -17.72
CA GLN A 170 -32.35 5.57 -18.25
C GLN A 170 -32.28 5.74 -19.78
N GLU A 171 -31.08 5.62 -20.36
CA GLU A 171 -30.86 5.67 -21.81
C GLU A 171 -31.26 4.37 -22.55
N ARG A 172 -31.41 3.26 -21.82
CA ARG A 172 -31.92 1.99 -22.36
C ARG A 172 -33.45 1.95 -22.38
N ASP A 173 -34.08 2.46 -21.34
CA ASP A 173 -35.55 2.49 -21.25
C ASP A 173 -36.17 3.46 -22.29
N GLY A 174 -35.51 4.58 -22.60
CA GLY A 174 -35.93 5.52 -23.65
C GLY A 174 -35.73 5.05 -25.11
N LYS A 175 -35.03 3.93 -25.32
CA LYS A 175 -34.91 3.27 -26.64
C LYS A 175 -35.93 2.14 -26.82
N GLU A 176 -36.44 1.58 -25.73
CA GLU A 176 -37.47 0.53 -25.77
C GLU A 176 -38.86 1.13 -26.01
N GLU A 177 -39.15 2.32 -25.47
CA GLU A 177 -40.42 3.02 -25.75
C GLU A 177 -40.56 3.48 -27.22
N ARG A 178 -39.45 3.69 -27.93
CA ARG A 178 -39.47 4.16 -29.34
C ARG A 178 -39.69 3.04 -30.37
N LEU A 179 -39.73 1.78 -29.96
CA LEU A 179 -40.03 0.62 -30.82
C LEU A 179 -41.47 0.11 -30.67
N ILE A 180 -42.24 0.62 -29.70
CA ILE A 180 -43.63 0.20 -29.48
C ILE A 180 -44.62 1.09 -30.27
N GLU A 181 -44.29 2.36 -30.52
CA GLU A 181 -45.16 3.24 -31.34
C GLU A 181 -45.12 2.93 -32.85
N GLU A 182 -44.02 2.37 -33.37
CA GLU A 182 -43.92 2.06 -34.81
C GLU A 182 -44.68 0.78 -35.21
N ASN A 183 -44.96 -0.12 -34.25
CA ASN A 183 -45.66 -1.39 -34.52
C ASN A 183 -47.19 -1.33 -34.36
N VAL A 184 -47.75 -0.26 -33.79
CA VAL A 184 -49.22 -0.09 -33.69
C VAL A 184 -49.81 0.57 -34.94
N GLY A 185 -49.00 1.25 -35.76
CA GLY A 185 -49.45 1.94 -36.98
C GLY A 185 -49.70 1.06 -38.21
N ASN A 186 -49.25 -0.20 -38.22
CA ASN A 186 -49.25 -1.05 -39.43
C ASN A 186 -50.31 -2.16 -39.46
N THR A 187 -51.30 -2.15 -38.55
CA THR A 187 -52.41 -3.13 -38.53
C THR A 187 -53.77 -2.56 -38.91
N LEU A 188 -53.84 -1.34 -39.47
CA LEU A 188 -55.08 -0.72 -39.97
C LEU A 188 -54.90 -0.08 -41.36
N LYS A 189 -54.35 -0.84 -42.32
CA LYS A 189 -54.61 -0.63 -43.75
C LYS A 189 -54.77 -1.99 -44.42
N LYS A 190 -56.01 -2.46 -44.43
CA LYS A 190 -56.51 -3.52 -45.30
C LYS A 190 -57.58 -2.90 -46.19
#